data_AF-A0A2W4B510-F1
#
_entry.id   AF-A0A2W4B510-F1
#
_cell.length_a   1.000
_cell.length_b   1.000
_cell.length_c   1.000
_cell.angle_alpha   90.00
_cell.angle_beta   90.00
_cell.angle_gamma   90.00
#
_symmetry.space_group_name_H-M   'P 1'
#
loop_
_entity.id
_entity.type
_entity.pdbx_description
1 polymer ?
#
loop_
_entity_poly.entity_id
_entity_poly.type
_entity_poly.pdbx_seq_one_letter_code
_entity_poly.pdbx_strand_id
1 'polypeptide(L)'
;MKNFFEESDFLKSTIQENVSIQRKPQVNTIWHWLLLILFGLLAYGTMTQQFLLIAIFIAIAAVVKGPLMLLWGAIYSVLIAFFPPLGLVLSLVFFLINLGTIAKSWRISLTSAYFYLVPLIGGIFRAISKDEPKYLVLMFVAFSLLGLHFLLNWLYKNNSLSRTLTWSIISVPYALLIMLLPTRFRRIKSNKKLRF
;
A
#
# COMPACT_ATOMS: atom_id res chain seq x y z
N MET A 1 -47.49 -14.50 17.46
CA MET A 1 -46.17 -13.88 17.26
C MET A 1 -45.33 -14.87 16.46
N LYS A 2 -45.17 -14.63 15.15
CA LYS A 2 -44.39 -15.48 14.25
C LYS A 2 -42.91 -15.15 14.43
N ASN A 3 -42.07 -16.19 14.46
CA ASN A 3 -40.68 -16.16 14.91
C ASN A 3 -39.79 -15.26 14.03
N PHE A 4 -39.55 -14.02 14.46
CA PHE A 4 -38.54 -13.13 13.88
C PHE A 4 -37.12 -13.74 13.87
N PHE A 5 -36.86 -14.74 14.72
CA PHE A 5 -35.56 -15.41 14.82
C PHE A 5 -35.30 -16.36 13.63
N GLU A 6 -36.29 -17.10 13.14
CA GLU A 6 -36.14 -18.02 12.00
C GLU A 6 -35.85 -17.28 10.68
N GLU A 7 -36.49 -16.12 10.49
CA GLU A 7 -36.27 -15.28 9.30
C GLU A 7 -34.88 -14.63 9.32
N SER A 8 -34.37 -14.28 10.51
CA SER A 8 -33.01 -13.75 10.65
C SER A 8 -31.93 -14.79 10.35
N ASP A 9 -32.14 -16.04 10.76
CA ASP A 9 -31.20 -17.13 10.50
C ASP A 9 -31.25 -17.58 9.04
N PHE A 10 -32.42 -17.56 8.40
CA PHE A 10 -32.58 -17.80 6.97
C PHE A 10 -31.94 -16.71 6.10
N LEU A 11 -32.11 -15.43 6.48
CA LEU A 11 -31.43 -14.33 5.80
C LEU A 11 -29.92 -14.42 6.00
N LYS A 12 -29.46 -14.78 7.20
CA LYS A 12 -28.05 -14.94 7.50
C LYS A 12 -27.43 -16.09 6.70
N SER A 13 -28.10 -17.24 6.60
CA SER A 13 -27.61 -18.37 5.79
C SER A 13 -27.63 -18.04 4.30
N THR A 14 -28.70 -17.42 3.79
CA THR A 14 -28.84 -17.04 2.37
C THR A 14 -27.83 -15.97 1.96
N ILE A 15 -27.55 -14.99 2.83
CA ILE A 15 -26.51 -13.98 2.60
C ILE A 15 -25.12 -14.61 2.71
N GLN A 16 -24.90 -15.52 3.66
CA GLN A 16 -23.59 -16.15 3.86
C GLN A 16 -23.24 -17.14 2.74
N GLU A 17 -24.24 -17.78 2.13
CA GLU A 17 -24.08 -18.66 0.96
C GLU A 17 -23.81 -17.86 -0.32
N ASN A 18 -24.57 -16.78 -0.57
CA ASN A 18 -24.40 -15.92 -1.76
C ASN A 18 -23.24 -14.91 -1.67
N VAL A 19 -22.70 -14.64 -0.48
CA VAL A 19 -21.54 -13.74 -0.26
C VAL A 19 -20.28 -14.53 0.05
N SER A 20 -20.18 -15.77 -0.44
CA SER A 20 -18.87 -16.37 -0.69
C SER A 20 -18.25 -15.67 -1.92
N ILE A 21 -17.81 -14.42 -1.73
CA ILE A 21 -17.00 -13.71 -2.72
C ILE A 21 -15.83 -14.64 -3.02
N GLN A 22 -15.87 -15.33 -4.16
CA GLN A 22 -14.73 -16.06 -4.69
C GLN A 22 -13.65 -15.03 -4.98
N ARG A 23 -12.88 -14.69 -3.95
CA ARG A 23 -11.73 -13.81 -4.08
C ARG A 23 -10.74 -14.60 -4.92
N LYS A 24 -10.61 -14.22 -6.19
CA LYS A 24 -9.57 -14.77 -7.07
C LYS A 24 -8.25 -14.78 -6.29
N PRO A 25 -7.57 -15.93 -6.18
CA PRO A 25 -6.29 -15.98 -5.50
C PRO A 25 -5.31 -15.04 -6.23
N GLN A 26 -5.03 -13.87 -5.66
CA GLN A 26 -4.06 -12.90 -6.20
C GLN A 26 -2.62 -13.26 -5.80
N VAL A 27 -2.30 -14.55 -5.88
CA VAL A 27 -0.96 -15.07 -5.61
C VAL A 27 -0.14 -14.90 -6.89
N ASN A 28 1.09 -14.37 -6.79
CA ASN A 28 2.02 -14.21 -7.92
C ASN A 28 1.63 -13.22 -9.04
N THR A 29 0.98 -12.11 -8.69
CA THR A 29 0.75 -11.01 -9.65
C THR A 29 2.05 -10.30 -10.05
N ILE A 30 2.05 -9.54 -11.16
CA ILE A 30 3.20 -8.71 -11.58
C ILE A 30 3.69 -7.81 -10.42
N TRP A 31 2.76 -7.28 -9.62
CA TRP A 31 3.05 -6.44 -8.46
C TRP A 31 3.77 -7.18 -7.32
N HIS A 32 3.53 -8.48 -7.16
CA HIS A 32 4.26 -9.32 -6.20
C HIS A 32 5.73 -9.44 -6.58
N TRP A 33 5.99 -9.78 -7.83
CA TRP A 33 7.36 -9.88 -8.36
C TRP A 33 8.07 -8.54 -8.34
N LEU A 34 7.37 -7.46 -8.69
CA LEU A 34 7.91 -6.10 -8.58
C LEU A 34 8.36 -5.80 -7.16
N LEU A 35 7.54 -6.10 -6.14
CA LEU A 35 7.91 -5.90 -4.73
C LEU A 35 9.13 -6.74 -4.34
N LEU A 36 9.20 -8.01 -4.76
CA LEU A 36 10.37 -8.86 -4.48
C LEU A 36 11.64 -8.32 -5.14
N ILE A 37 11.57 -7.87 -6.39
CA ILE A 37 12.72 -7.28 -7.10
C ILE A 37 13.16 -5.99 -6.40
N LEU A 38 12.24 -5.08 -6.11
CA LEU A 38 12.55 -3.81 -5.43
C LEU A 38 13.13 -4.05 -4.03
N PHE A 39 12.60 -5.02 -3.30
CA PHE A 39 13.15 -5.42 -2.00
C PHE A 39 14.52 -6.04 -2.13
N GLY A 40 14.73 -6.94 -3.10
CA GLY A 40 16.03 -7.56 -3.36
C GLY A 40 17.09 -6.52 -3.69
N LEU A 41 16.74 -5.51 -4.48
CA LEU A 41 17.60 -4.36 -4.77
C LEU A 41 17.95 -3.58 -3.48
N LEU A 42 16.96 -3.37 -2.61
CA LEU A 42 17.16 -2.72 -1.31
C LEU A 42 18.07 -3.56 -0.40
N ALA A 43 17.83 -4.87 -0.30
CA ALA A 43 18.54 -5.78 0.59
C ALA A 43 19.98 -6.05 0.14
N TYR A 44 20.23 -6.05 -1.17
CA TYR A 44 21.57 -6.23 -1.73
C TYR A 44 22.37 -4.93 -1.76
N GLY A 45 21.71 -3.80 -2.03
CA GLY A 45 22.36 -2.50 -2.22
C GLY A 45 23.19 -2.05 -1.01
N THR A 46 24.21 -1.24 -1.28
CA THR A 46 24.99 -0.55 -0.23
C THR A 46 24.14 0.49 0.47
N MET A 47 24.58 0.99 1.63
CA MET A 47 23.84 2.01 2.39
C MET A 47 23.45 3.24 1.55
N THR A 48 24.37 3.75 0.74
CA THR A 48 24.08 4.89 -0.15
C THR A 48 23.02 4.55 -1.19
N GLN A 49 23.08 3.34 -1.78
CA GLN A 49 22.09 2.87 -2.75
C GLN A 49 20.72 2.63 -2.10
N GLN A 50 20.67 2.15 -0.86
CA GLN A 50 19.43 1.97 -0.10
C GLN A 50 18.72 3.30 0.11
N PHE A 51 19.43 4.32 0.61
CA PHE A 51 18.85 5.66 0.80
C PHE A 51 18.45 6.30 -0.53
N LEU A 52 19.23 6.11 -1.59
CA LEU A 52 18.89 6.60 -2.93
C LEU A 52 17.60 5.95 -3.45
N LEU A 53 17.44 4.63 -3.32
CA LEU A 53 16.21 3.92 -3.69
C LEU A 53 15.00 4.42 -2.88
N ILE A 54 15.16 4.62 -1.58
CA ILE A 54 14.11 5.18 -0.72
C ILE A 54 13.75 6.61 -1.17
N ALA A 55 14.74 7.43 -1.52
CA ALA A 55 14.53 8.78 -2.04
C ALA A 55 13.77 8.75 -3.39
N ILE A 56 14.08 7.80 -4.27
CA ILE A 56 13.32 7.59 -5.52
C ILE A 56 11.87 7.22 -5.21
N PHE A 57 11.62 6.31 -4.27
CA PHE A 57 10.24 5.97 -3.88
C PHE A 57 9.48 7.17 -3.33
N ILE A 58 10.15 8.02 -2.53
CA ILE A 58 9.58 9.28 -2.04
C ILE A 58 9.24 10.20 -3.20
N ALA A 59 10.15 10.40 -4.15
CA ALA A 59 9.94 11.30 -5.29
C ALA A 59 8.75 10.83 -6.15
N ILE A 60 8.71 9.55 -6.49
CA ILE A 60 7.60 8.94 -7.22
C ILE A 60 6.29 9.12 -6.46
N ALA A 61 6.27 8.81 -5.16
CA ALA A 61 5.08 8.96 -4.32
C ALA A 61 4.64 10.44 -4.20
N ALA A 62 5.57 11.38 -4.14
CA ALA A 62 5.30 12.80 -4.07
C ALA A 62 4.67 13.33 -5.37
N VAL A 63 5.15 12.88 -6.53
CA VAL A 63 4.56 13.23 -7.84
C VAL A 63 3.15 12.66 -7.96
N VAL A 64 2.96 11.38 -7.62
CA VAL A 64 1.67 10.69 -7.75
C VAL A 64 0.63 11.23 -6.76
N LYS A 65 0.98 11.41 -5.48
CA LYS A 65 0.05 11.89 -4.42
C LYS A 65 -0.06 13.41 -4.32
N GLY A 66 0.79 14.15 -5.05
CA GLY A 66 0.81 15.60 -5.08
C GLY A 66 0.23 16.12 -6.40
N PRO A 67 1.07 16.56 -7.35
CA PRO A 67 0.64 17.16 -8.61
C PRO A 67 -0.32 16.29 -9.43
N LEU A 68 -0.03 15.00 -9.57
CA LEU A 68 -0.82 14.13 -10.44
C LEU A 68 -2.25 13.91 -9.89
N MET A 69 -2.40 13.89 -8.56
CA MET A 69 -3.71 13.80 -7.91
C MET A 69 -4.55 15.06 -8.16
N LEU A 70 -3.93 16.24 -8.25
CA LEU A 70 -4.62 17.49 -8.58
C LEU A 70 -5.07 17.51 -10.05
N LEU A 71 -4.22 17.05 -10.97
CA LEU A 71 -4.59 16.92 -12.38
C LEU A 71 -5.74 15.94 -12.57
N TRP A 72 -5.69 14.77 -11.92
CA TRP A 72 -6.80 13.82 -11.94
C TRP A 72 -8.08 14.41 -11.34
N GLY A 73 -7.99 15.16 -10.25
CA GLY A 73 -9.14 15.86 -9.66
C GLY A 73 -9.73 16.90 -10.60
N ALA A 74 -8.90 17.63 -11.35
CA ALA A 74 -9.36 18.59 -12.35
C ALA A 74 -10.08 17.89 -13.52
N ILE A 75 -9.48 16.84 -14.09
CA ILE A 75 -10.09 16.03 -15.16
C ILE A 75 -11.42 15.44 -14.68
N TYR A 76 -11.46 14.90 -13.46
CA TYR A 76 -12.66 14.37 -12.84
C TYR A 76 -13.75 15.43 -12.70
N SER A 77 -13.40 16.61 -12.21
CA SER A 77 -14.34 17.73 -12.04
C SER A 77 -14.90 18.20 -13.38
N VAL A 78 -14.05 18.26 -14.41
CA VAL A 78 -14.46 18.58 -15.79
C VAL A 78 -15.42 17.51 -16.31
N LEU A 79 -15.11 16.22 -16.13
CA LEU A 79 -15.94 15.12 -16.61
C LEU A 79 -17.34 15.14 -15.95
N ILE A 80 -17.41 15.44 -14.65
CA ILE A 80 -18.68 15.60 -13.93
C ILE A 80 -19.43 16.83 -14.40
N ALA A 81 -18.74 17.95 -14.63
CA ALA A 81 -19.37 19.18 -15.11
C ALA A 81 -20.03 18.98 -16.48
N PHE A 82 -19.38 18.22 -17.39
CA PHE A 82 -19.94 17.90 -18.70
C PHE A 82 -21.00 16.79 -18.66
N PHE A 83 -20.90 15.85 -17.71
CA PHE A 83 -21.82 14.72 -17.59
C PHE A 83 -22.21 14.49 -16.12
N PRO A 84 -23.19 15.26 -15.60
CA PRO A 84 -23.64 15.16 -14.20
C PRO A 84 -24.01 13.74 -13.73
N PRO A 85 -24.65 12.87 -14.56
CA PRO A 85 -24.95 11.50 -14.16
C PRO A 85 -23.70 10.64 -13.86
N LEU A 86 -22.57 10.91 -14.53
CA LEU A 86 -21.32 10.19 -14.27
C LEU A 86 -20.78 10.50 -12.86
N GLY A 87 -21.02 11.70 -12.34
CA GLY A 87 -20.56 12.08 -10.99
C GLY A 87 -21.13 11.19 -9.88
N LEU A 88 -22.39 10.77 -10.00
CA LEU A 88 -23.01 9.83 -9.07
C LEU A 88 -22.38 8.44 -9.18
N VAL A 89 -22.19 7.93 -10.41
CA VAL A 89 -21.59 6.62 -10.66
C VAL A 89 -20.16 6.57 -10.11
N LEU A 90 -19.33 7.56 -10.42
CA LEU A 90 -17.96 7.58 -9.95
C LEU A 90 -17.86 7.82 -8.44
N SER A 91 -18.75 8.61 -7.84
CA SER A 91 -18.79 8.77 -6.38
C SER A 91 -19.13 7.45 -5.68
N LEU A 92 -20.06 6.67 -6.23
CA LEU A 92 -20.39 5.34 -5.73
C LEU A 92 -19.20 4.38 -5.89
N VAL A 93 -18.51 4.40 -7.04
CA VAL A 93 -17.29 3.62 -7.27
C VAL A 93 -16.19 4.01 -6.25
N PHE A 94 -15.96 5.30 -6.04
CA PHE A 94 -14.99 5.78 -5.04
C PHE A 94 -15.38 5.39 -3.62
N PHE A 95 -16.67 5.44 -3.28
CA PHE A 95 -17.17 5.00 -1.99
C PHE A 95 -16.92 3.50 -1.76
N LEU A 96 -17.22 2.66 -2.76
CA LEU A 96 -16.95 1.22 -2.72
C LEU A 96 -15.46 0.91 -2.61
N ILE A 97 -14.61 1.64 -3.33
CA ILE A 97 -13.15 1.53 -3.21
C ILE A 97 -12.68 1.96 -1.81
N ASN A 98 -13.23 3.05 -1.27
CA ASN A 98 -12.84 3.58 0.03
C ASN A 98 -13.24 2.67 1.20
N LEU A 99 -14.41 2.03 1.14
CA LEU A 99 -14.83 1.01 2.13
C LEU A 99 -13.79 -0.11 2.27
N GLY A 100 -13.12 -0.49 1.18
CA GLY A 100 -12.03 -1.47 1.19
C GLY A 100 -10.70 -0.96 1.75
N THR A 101 -10.51 0.34 1.90
CA THR A 101 -9.24 0.95 2.36
C THR A 101 -9.19 1.31 3.85
N ILE A 102 -10.34 1.33 4.53
CA ILE A 102 -10.46 1.70 5.96
C ILE A 102 -9.92 0.60 6.89
N ALA A 103 -9.79 -0.64 6.40
CA ALA A 103 -9.05 -1.68 7.10
C ALA A 103 -7.54 -1.55 6.82
N LYS A 104 -6.89 -0.54 7.40
CA LYS A 104 -5.43 -0.47 7.48
C LYS A 104 -4.96 -1.58 8.43
N SER A 105 -4.97 -2.81 7.92
CA SER A 105 -4.68 -3.99 8.71
C SER A 105 -3.24 -3.88 9.22
N TRP A 106 -3.03 -4.20 10.50
CA TRP A 106 -1.71 -4.21 11.12
C TRP A 106 -0.71 -5.06 10.29
N ARG A 107 -1.22 -6.04 9.53
CA ARG A 107 -0.48 -6.89 8.59
C ARG A 107 0.21 -6.09 7.48
N ILE A 108 -0.47 -5.10 6.87
CA ILE A 108 0.14 -4.21 5.86
C ILE A 108 1.26 -3.40 6.52
N SER A 109 1.02 -2.90 7.74
CA SER A 109 2.04 -2.17 8.49
C SER A 109 3.26 -3.04 8.78
N LEU A 110 3.06 -4.29 9.21
CA LEU A 110 4.11 -5.26 9.47
C LEU A 110 4.92 -5.58 8.19
N THR A 111 4.26 -5.87 7.08
CA THR A 111 4.94 -6.15 5.81
C THR A 111 5.70 -4.92 5.30
N SER A 112 5.15 -3.72 5.45
CA SER A 112 5.89 -2.50 5.11
C SER A 112 7.09 -2.24 6.03
N ALA A 113 6.95 -2.51 7.33
CA ALA A 113 8.05 -2.41 8.27
C ALA A 113 9.16 -3.39 7.89
N TYR A 114 8.80 -4.65 7.59
CA TYR A 114 9.75 -5.65 7.11
C TYR A 114 10.46 -5.19 5.82
N PHE A 115 9.70 -4.66 4.85
CA PHE A 115 10.23 -4.22 3.55
C PHE A 115 11.35 -3.19 3.67
N TYR A 116 11.25 -2.26 4.61
CA TYR A 116 12.25 -1.19 4.78
C TYR A 116 13.26 -1.47 5.89
N LEU A 117 12.83 -2.02 7.03
CA LEU A 117 13.71 -2.21 8.18
C LEU A 117 14.72 -3.33 7.97
N VAL A 118 14.32 -4.46 7.35
CA VAL A 118 15.25 -5.60 7.18
C VAL A 118 16.45 -5.23 6.31
N PRO A 119 16.29 -4.59 5.13
CA PRO A 119 17.42 -4.11 4.34
C PRO A 119 18.28 -3.08 5.07
N LEU A 120 17.66 -2.15 5.82
CA LEU A 120 18.38 -1.13 6.56
C LEU A 120 19.22 -1.74 7.70
N ILE A 121 18.64 -2.65 8.49
CA ILE A 121 19.35 -3.36 9.56
C ILE A 121 20.51 -4.17 8.98
N GLY A 122 20.28 -4.88 7.87
CA GLY A 122 21.33 -5.60 7.16
C GLY A 122 22.44 -4.67 6.64
N GLY A 123 22.07 -3.48 6.17
CA GLY A 123 23.02 -2.44 5.77
C GLY A 123 23.84 -1.89 6.95
N ILE A 124 23.21 -1.69 8.12
CA ILE A 124 23.89 -1.23 9.35
C ILE A 124 24.90 -2.29 9.78
N PHE A 125 24.47 -3.56 9.80
CA PHE A 125 25.32 -4.68 10.16
C PHE A 125 26.55 -4.78 9.26
N ARG A 126 26.37 -4.66 7.94
CA ARG A 126 27.49 -4.59 6.96
C ARG A 126 28.44 -3.43 7.22
N ALA A 127 27.91 -2.26 7.54
CA ALA A 127 28.73 -1.08 7.81
C ALA A 127 29.61 -1.24 9.06
N ILE A 128 29.13 -2.01 10.05
CA ILE A 128 29.88 -2.32 11.28
C ILE A 128 30.90 -3.43 11.02
N SER A 129 30.50 -4.49 10.32
CA SER A 129 31.30 -5.70 10.15
C SER A 129 32.47 -5.57 9.15
N LYS A 130 32.50 -4.50 8.33
CA LYS A 130 33.54 -4.07 7.35
C LYS A 130 34.06 -5.10 6.33
N ASP A 131 34.39 -6.33 6.76
CA ASP A 131 34.95 -7.43 5.97
C ASP A 131 33.96 -8.60 5.82
N GLU A 132 32.68 -8.28 5.61
CA GLU A 132 31.66 -9.32 5.50
C GLU A 132 31.77 -10.06 4.14
N PRO A 133 31.94 -11.40 4.14
CA PRO A 133 32.12 -12.13 2.90
C PRO A 133 30.83 -12.14 2.05
N LYS A 134 31.01 -12.06 0.73
CA LYS A 134 29.92 -11.92 -0.25
C LYS A 134 28.86 -13.03 -0.15
N TYR A 135 29.24 -14.24 0.25
CA TYR A 135 28.29 -15.35 0.39
C TYR A 135 27.32 -15.15 1.55
N LEU A 136 27.75 -14.53 2.67
CA LEU A 136 26.86 -14.22 3.80
C LEU A 136 25.84 -13.15 3.41
N VAL A 137 26.29 -12.15 2.66
CA VAL A 137 25.40 -11.12 2.10
C VAL A 137 24.34 -11.74 1.21
N LEU A 138 24.72 -12.63 0.29
CA LEU A 138 23.78 -13.33 -0.59
C LEU A 138 22.83 -14.24 0.20
N MET A 139 23.32 -14.95 1.21
CA MET A 139 22.50 -15.81 2.08
C MET A 139 21.47 -14.98 2.83
N PHE A 140 21.86 -13.84 3.39
CA PHE A 140 20.96 -12.90 4.04
C PHE A 140 19.89 -12.37 3.08
N VAL A 141 20.28 -11.96 1.88
CA VAL A 141 19.35 -11.45 0.86
C VAL A 141 18.36 -12.54 0.45
N ALA A 142 18.83 -13.77 0.19
CA ALA A 142 17.98 -14.90 -0.16
C ALA A 142 16.98 -15.23 0.96
N PHE A 143 17.44 -15.31 2.21
CA PHE A 143 16.57 -15.58 3.36
C PHE A 143 15.54 -14.46 3.57
N SER A 144 15.96 -13.20 3.41
CA SER A 144 15.08 -12.04 3.52
C SER A 144 14.02 -11.99 2.40
N LEU A 145 14.40 -12.37 1.17
CA LEU A 145 13.48 -12.49 0.04
C LEU A 145 12.43 -13.57 0.28
N LEU A 146 12.83 -14.74 0.80
CA LEU A 146 11.91 -15.79 1.19
C LEU A 146 10.95 -15.28 2.28
N GLY A 147 11.47 -14.62 3.31
CA GLY A 147 10.66 -14.01 4.37
C GLY A 147 9.62 -13.05 3.82
N LEU A 148 10.02 -12.15 2.92
CA LEU A 148 9.08 -11.22 2.26
C LEU A 148 8.05 -11.96 1.40
N HIS A 149 8.46 -12.99 0.66
CA HIS A 149 7.56 -13.79 -0.18
C HIS A 149 6.45 -14.44 0.66
N PHE A 150 6.78 -15.05 1.80
CA PHE A 150 5.80 -15.62 2.71
C PHE A 150 4.89 -14.57 3.34
N LEU A 151 5.44 -13.42 3.76
CA LEU A 151 4.66 -12.29 4.27
C LEU A 151 3.66 -11.77 3.24
N LEU A 152 4.05 -11.62 1.98
CA LEU A 152 3.17 -11.20 0.89
C LEU A 152 2.07 -12.23 0.62
N ASN A 153 2.41 -13.52 0.55
CA ASN A 153 1.40 -14.58 0.39
C ASN A 153 0.40 -14.62 1.55
N TRP A 154 0.87 -14.46 2.78
CA TRP A 154 0.02 -14.36 3.95
C TRP A 154 -0.91 -13.13 3.90
N LEU A 155 -0.38 -12.02 3.40
CA LEU A 155 -1.12 -10.78 3.25
C LEU A 155 -2.19 -10.85 2.16
N TYR A 156 -1.91 -11.52 1.03
CA TYR A 156 -2.85 -11.72 -0.08
C TYR A 156 -4.00 -12.68 0.25
N LYS A 157 -3.78 -13.66 1.13
CA LYS A 157 -4.89 -14.50 1.62
C LYS A 157 -6.00 -13.68 2.29
N ASN A 158 -5.65 -12.51 2.81
CA ASN A 158 -6.54 -11.70 3.65
C ASN A 158 -6.94 -10.36 3.01
N ASN A 159 -6.23 -9.90 1.99
CA ASN A 159 -6.47 -8.64 1.28
C ASN A 159 -6.62 -8.92 -0.22
N SER A 160 -7.64 -8.34 -0.86
CA SER A 160 -8.04 -8.69 -2.23
C SER A 160 -7.33 -7.93 -3.36
N LEU A 161 -6.46 -6.95 -3.06
CA LEU A 161 -5.87 -6.06 -4.09
C LEU A 161 -4.35 -5.86 -3.94
N SER A 162 -3.55 -6.62 -4.68
CA SER A 162 -2.09 -6.57 -4.73
C SER A 162 -1.53 -5.23 -5.24
N ARG A 163 -2.25 -4.55 -6.15
CA ARG A 163 -1.87 -3.23 -6.68
C ARG A 163 -1.91 -2.15 -5.60
N THR A 164 -3.05 -2.05 -4.89
CA THR A 164 -3.24 -1.08 -3.80
C THR A 164 -2.23 -1.34 -2.68
N LEU A 165 -1.93 -2.61 -2.43
CA LEU A 165 -0.96 -3.03 -1.43
C LEU A 165 0.46 -2.57 -1.76
N THR A 166 0.88 -2.76 -3.00
CA THR A 166 2.19 -2.33 -3.49
C THR A 166 2.33 -0.82 -3.38
N TRP A 167 1.30 -0.08 -3.78
CA TRP A 167 1.29 1.38 -3.63
C TRP A 167 1.32 1.82 -2.16
N SER A 168 0.63 1.09 -1.28
CA SER A 168 0.67 1.35 0.16
C SER A 168 2.10 1.25 0.68
N ILE A 169 2.78 0.13 0.41
CA ILE A 169 4.17 -0.13 0.85
C ILE A 169 5.11 0.93 0.28
N ILE A 170 5.15 1.14 -1.04
CA ILE A 170 6.06 2.09 -1.70
C ILE A 170 5.90 3.52 -1.16
N SER A 171 4.68 3.89 -0.76
CA SER A 171 4.37 5.24 -0.29
C SER A 171 4.65 5.50 1.20
N VAL A 172 5.04 4.48 1.97
CA VAL A 172 5.36 4.58 3.40
C VAL A 172 6.43 5.62 3.71
N PRO A 173 7.62 5.64 3.06
CA PRO A 173 8.65 6.62 3.39
C PRO A 173 8.18 8.06 3.14
N TYR A 174 7.41 8.29 2.09
CA TYR A 174 6.77 9.59 1.84
C TYR A 174 5.76 9.96 2.93
N ALA A 175 4.94 9.01 3.38
CA ALA A 175 3.98 9.24 4.45
C ALA A 175 4.66 9.58 5.78
N LEU A 176 5.78 8.93 6.10
CA LEU A 176 6.60 9.23 7.27
C LEU A 176 7.21 10.63 7.18
N LEU A 177 7.73 11.03 6.02
CA LEU A 177 8.25 12.39 5.83
C LEU A 177 7.18 13.46 6.05
N ILE A 178 5.98 13.28 5.50
CA ILE A 178 4.87 14.22 5.72
C ILE A 178 4.48 14.26 7.20
N MET A 179 4.50 13.11 7.89
CA MET A 179 4.18 13.04 9.32
C MET A 179 5.21 13.77 10.17
N LEU A 180 6.48 13.73 9.77
CA LEU A 180 7.59 14.41 10.45
C LEU A 180 7.65 15.91 10.10
N LEU A 181 7.03 16.33 9.01
CA LEU A 181 6.97 17.74 8.60
C LEU A 181 6.12 18.55 9.59
N PRO A 182 6.62 19.70 10.08
CA PRO A 182 5.88 20.52 11.04
C PRO A 182 4.56 21.02 10.43
N THR A 183 3.51 21.02 11.25
CA THR A 183 2.11 21.34 10.88
C THR A 183 1.93 22.67 10.15
N ARG A 184 2.90 23.59 10.28
CA ARG A 184 2.95 24.91 9.63
C ARG A 184 3.00 24.79 8.09
N PHE A 185 3.75 23.82 7.55
CA PHE A 185 3.79 23.53 6.11
C PHE A 185 2.63 22.62 5.65
N ARG A 186 2.02 21.88 6.58
CA ARG A 186 0.82 21.07 6.31
C ARG A 186 -0.39 21.94 5.94
N ARG A 187 -0.45 23.19 6.43
CA ARG A 187 -1.52 24.16 6.11
C ARG A 187 -1.50 24.71 4.68
N ILE A 188 -0.38 24.66 3.95
CA ILE A 188 -0.33 25.13 2.55
C ILE A 188 -1.21 24.25 1.64
N LYS A 189 -1.40 22.97 2.00
CA LYS A 189 -2.33 22.06 1.30
C LYS A 189 -3.79 22.20 1.75
N SER A 190 -4.07 22.96 2.81
CA SER A 190 -5.38 23.03 3.48
C SER A 190 -5.78 24.47 3.79
N ASN A 191 -5.60 25.38 2.84
CA ASN A 191 -6.18 26.72 2.95
C ASN A 191 -6.61 27.29 1.59
N LYS A 192 -7.48 26.56 0.90
CA LYS A 192 -8.63 27.21 0.25
C LYS A 192 -9.87 26.78 1.01
N LYS A 193 -10.02 27.32 2.24
CA LYS A 193 -11.35 27.45 2.84
C LYS A 193 -12.13 28.33 1.86
N LEU A 194 -13.08 27.72 1.15
CA LEU A 194 -14.18 28.42 0.50
C LEU A 194 -14.77 29.35 1.57
N ARG A 195 -14.52 30.65 1.42
CA ARG A 195 -15.40 31.65 2.01
C ARG A 195 -16.62 31.68 1.10
N PHE A 196 -17.75 31.50 1.78
CA PHE A 196 -19.13 31.52 1.33
C PHE A 196 -19.39 32.38 0.09
#